data_AF-A0A7C4JDX2-F1
#
_entry.id   AF-A0A7C4JDX2-F1
#
_cell.length_a   1.000
_cell.length_b   1.000
_cell.length_c   1.000
_cell.angle_alpha   90.00
_cell.angle_beta   90.00
_cell.angle_gamma   90.00
#
_symmetry.space_group_name_H-M   'P 1'
#
loop_
_entity.id
_entity.type
_entity.pdbx_description
1 polymer ?
#
loop_
_entity_poly.entity_id
_entity_poly.type
_entity_poly.pdbx_seq_one_letter_code
_entity_poly.pdbx_strand_id
1 'polypeptide(L)'
;RLIPWCRLFYREPVLPNPWTLSPSLEEEKERALEELEEMLKSGVFKGVGELDFTETGCEDPRDSVKMFYPFMDIVAKFKVPVHFHTGFGKGPWMYYDPMLFDTIADRYPEIPLIIGHSGGMLPHFGEVCFALAVRYDNVFLQVANIDLIMCESGRRLFKKFIRKALKTFRVGAEKLIFGSDIRPSELVGDTPEARRREGVASMTIEVLKEVKMSEQELLLILGDNLKKLLKI
;
A
#
# COMPACT_ATOMS: atom_id res chain seq x y z
N ARG A 1 -17.58 -16.34 -2.58
CA ARG A 1 -18.02 -15.18 -3.38
C ARG A 1 -17.33 -13.95 -2.78
N LEU A 2 -16.23 -13.49 -3.38
CA LEU A 2 -15.50 -12.30 -2.96
C LEU A 2 -16.46 -11.09 -2.93
N ILE A 3 -16.29 -10.24 -1.92
CA ILE A 3 -17.14 -9.06 -1.68
C ILE A 3 -17.03 -8.13 -2.90
N PRO A 4 -18.16 -7.59 -3.44
CA PRO A 4 -18.18 -6.77 -4.65
C PRO A 4 -17.20 -5.60 -4.70
N TRP A 5 -16.75 -5.11 -3.54
CA TRP A 5 -15.81 -4.00 -3.40
C TRP A 5 -14.38 -4.29 -3.90
N CYS A 6 -13.95 -5.56 -3.98
CA CYS A 6 -12.61 -5.91 -4.50
C CYS A 6 -12.40 -5.49 -5.98
N ARG A 7 -13.47 -5.15 -6.71
CA ARG A 7 -13.42 -4.66 -8.10
C ARG A 7 -13.17 -3.15 -8.22
N LEU A 8 -13.23 -2.38 -7.14
CA LEU A 8 -13.05 -0.92 -7.19
C LEU A 8 -11.60 -0.47 -7.26
N PHE A 9 -10.65 -1.37 -7.09
CA PHE A 9 -9.22 -1.04 -7.09
C PHE A 9 -8.58 -0.93 -8.47
N TYR A 10 -9.26 -1.35 -9.53
CA TYR A 10 -8.65 -1.42 -10.86
C TYR A 10 -9.64 -1.08 -11.96
N ARG A 11 -9.89 0.22 -12.13
CA ARG A 11 -9.90 0.75 -13.49
C ARG A 11 -8.47 1.14 -13.79
N GLU A 12 -7.77 0.28 -14.53
CA GLU A 12 -6.57 0.69 -15.22
C GLU A 12 -6.83 1.98 -16.04
N PRO A 13 -5.80 2.83 -16.21
CA PRO A 13 -4.40 2.53 -15.96
C PRO A 13 -3.98 2.88 -14.53
N VAL A 14 -3.31 1.95 -13.85
CA VAL A 14 -2.27 2.35 -12.89
C VAL A 14 -1.35 3.28 -13.68
N LEU A 15 -1.19 4.53 -13.21
CA LEU A 15 -0.25 5.48 -13.79
C LEU A 15 1.06 4.75 -14.09
N PRO A 16 1.62 4.85 -15.31
CA PRO A 16 2.95 4.31 -15.56
C PRO A 16 3.89 4.85 -14.48
N ASN A 17 4.64 3.94 -13.87
CA ASN A 17 5.70 4.32 -12.96
C ASN A 17 6.63 5.29 -13.70
N PRO A 18 6.80 6.54 -13.24
CA PRO A 18 7.59 7.55 -13.95
C PRO A 18 9.07 7.19 -14.07
N TRP A 19 9.54 6.13 -13.39
CA TRP A 19 10.97 5.80 -13.29
C TRP A 19 11.44 4.64 -14.19
N THR A 20 10.56 3.98 -14.94
CA THR A 20 11.02 3.12 -16.03
C THR A 20 11.29 4.01 -17.25
N LEU A 21 12.52 4.51 -17.43
CA LEU A 21 13.16 4.90 -18.71
C LEU A 21 14.53 5.60 -18.48
N SER A 22 15.49 5.38 -19.38
CA SER A 22 16.82 6.01 -19.48
C SER A 22 17.09 6.19 -20.98
N PRO A 23 17.75 7.25 -21.51
CA PRO A 23 18.65 8.25 -20.90
C PRO A 23 18.36 9.74 -21.30
N SER A 24 17.11 10.21 -21.32
CA SER A 24 16.72 11.64 -21.57
C SER A 24 16.04 12.33 -20.36
N LEU A 25 16.60 12.04 -19.19
CA LEU A 25 15.96 12.01 -17.87
C LEU A 25 15.13 13.23 -17.43
N GLU A 26 15.49 14.48 -17.75
CA GLU A 26 14.74 15.62 -17.20
C GLU A 26 13.47 15.94 -17.99
N GLU A 27 13.52 15.93 -19.32
CA GLU A 27 12.32 16.14 -20.13
C GLU A 27 11.31 14.98 -19.96
N GLU A 28 11.79 13.76 -19.73
CA GLU A 28 10.91 12.61 -19.41
C GLU A 28 10.30 12.74 -18.02
N LYS A 29 11.06 13.16 -17.01
CA LYS A 29 10.52 13.43 -15.68
C LYS A 29 9.51 14.56 -15.69
N GLU A 30 9.80 15.68 -16.36
CA GLU A 30 8.88 16.80 -16.50
C GLU A 30 7.58 16.36 -17.18
N ARG A 31 7.66 15.64 -18.30
CA ARG A 31 6.48 15.08 -18.96
C ARG A 31 5.70 14.13 -18.06
N ALA A 32 6.37 13.23 -17.34
CA ALA A 32 5.69 12.30 -16.45
C ALA A 32 5.00 13.02 -15.27
N LEU A 33 5.59 14.09 -14.76
CA LEU A 33 5.00 14.95 -13.74
C LEU A 33 3.78 15.73 -14.28
N GLU A 34 3.86 16.24 -15.50
CA GLU A 34 2.72 16.89 -16.19
C GLU A 34 1.57 15.90 -16.42
N GLU A 35 1.87 14.70 -16.92
CA GLU A 35 0.89 13.63 -17.13
C GLU A 35 0.21 13.22 -15.82
N LEU A 36 0.98 13.05 -14.74
CA LEU A 36 0.45 12.81 -13.40
C LEU A 36 -0.52 13.92 -12.98
N GLU A 37 -0.12 15.18 -13.14
CA GLU A 37 -0.96 16.31 -12.74
C GLU A 37 -2.26 16.36 -13.55
N GLU A 38 -2.21 16.13 -14.87
CA GLU A 38 -3.40 16.07 -15.73
C GLU A 38 -4.31 14.89 -15.38
N MET A 39 -3.74 13.73 -15.08
CA MET A 39 -4.50 12.56 -14.63
C MET A 39 -5.19 12.83 -13.29
N LEU A 40 -4.51 13.45 -12.32
CA LEU A 40 -5.14 13.82 -11.06
C LEU A 40 -6.20 14.93 -11.23
N LYS A 41 -5.96 15.92 -12.10
CA LYS A 41 -6.94 16.97 -12.46
C LYS A 41 -8.22 16.40 -13.05
N SER A 42 -8.14 15.30 -13.82
CA SER A 42 -9.32 14.65 -14.39
C SER A 42 -10.34 14.20 -13.33
N GLY A 43 -9.87 13.98 -12.09
CA GLY A 43 -10.69 13.48 -10.99
C GLY A 43 -11.10 12.01 -11.14
N VAL A 44 -10.70 11.33 -12.22
CA VAL A 44 -10.94 9.89 -12.44
C VAL A 44 -10.07 9.06 -11.51
N PHE A 45 -8.79 9.43 -11.37
CA PHE A 45 -7.85 8.77 -10.48
C PHE A 45 -8.00 9.29 -9.05
N LYS A 46 -8.12 8.37 -8.09
CA LYS A 46 -8.41 8.67 -6.68
C LYS A 46 -7.23 8.41 -5.74
N GLY A 47 -6.08 8.01 -6.27
CA GLY A 47 -4.87 7.67 -5.54
C GLY A 47 -3.74 7.33 -6.52
N VAL A 48 -2.53 7.19 -6.00
CA VAL A 48 -1.36 6.80 -6.80
C VAL A 48 -0.59 5.66 -6.15
N GLY A 49 0.01 4.81 -6.97
CA GLY A 49 0.79 3.65 -6.54
C GLY A 49 0.48 2.42 -7.40
N GLU A 50 1.11 1.28 -7.14
CA GLU A 50 2.13 1.07 -6.11
C GLU A 50 3.50 1.61 -6.53
N LEU A 51 4.17 2.35 -5.64
CA LEU A 51 5.50 2.90 -5.87
C LEU A 51 6.57 2.05 -5.16
N ASP A 52 7.73 1.86 -5.78
CA ASP A 52 8.86 1.14 -5.21
C ASP A 52 10.14 1.99 -5.28
N PHE A 53 10.84 2.16 -4.14
CA PHE A 53 12.07 2.96 -4.09
C PHE A 53 13.20 2.39 -4.96
N THR A 54 13.18 1.08 -5.25
CA THR A 54 14.16 0.43 -6.13
C THR A 54 14.09 0.92 -7.57
N GLU A 55 12.96 1.47 -8.00
CA GLU A 55 12.74 1.88 -9.39
C GLU A 55 13.45 3.20 -9.73
N THR A 56 13.91 3.94 -8.73
CA THR A 56 14.64 5.20 -8.90
C THR A 56 16.07 5.03 -9.43
N GLY A 57 16.64 3.83 -9.32
CA GLY A 57 18.03 3.55 -9.71
C GLY A 57 19.10 4.21 -8.84
N CYS A 58 18.74 4.88 -7.74
CA CYS A 58 19.71 5.40 -6.79
C CYS A 58 20.44 4.25 -6.06
N GLU A 59 21.69 4.47 -5.64
CA GLU A 59 22.45 3.51 -4.83
C GLU A 59 22.11 3.60 -3.33
N ASP A 60 21.72 4.79 -2.87
CA ASP A 60 21.25 5.06 -1.50
C ASP A 60 19.71 5.26 -1.51
N PRO A 61 18.95 4.44 -0.77
CA PRO A 61 17.49 4.59 -0.64
C PRO A 61 17.05 5.96 -0.14
N ARG A 62 17.89 6.68 0.60
CA ARG A 62 17.57 8.04 1.06
C ARG A 62 17.59 9.04 -0.09
N ASP A 63 18.37 8.77 -1.13
CA ASP A 63 18.32 9.56 -2.35
C ASP A 63 17.11 9.16 -3.20
N SER A 64 16.72 7.88 -3.22
CA SER A 64 15.44 7.44 -3.79
C SER A 64 14.25 8.20 -3.19
N VAL A 65 14.23 8.36 -1.85
CA VAL A 65 13.18 9.15 -1.17
C VAL A 65 13.11 10.59 -1.70
N LYS A 66 14.26 11.24 -1.89
CA LYS A 66 14.31 12.62 -2.42
C LYS A 66 13.81 12.70 -3.86
N MET A 67 14.04 11.67 -4.67
CA MET A 67 13.56 11.60 -6.05
C MET A 67 12.04 11.63 -6.14
N PHE A 68 11.33 11.14 -5.12
CA PHE A 68 9.87 11.22 -5.07
C PHE A 68 9.33 12.61 -4.69
N TYR A 69 10.14 13.57 -4.20
CA TYR A 69 9.60 14.85 -3.72
C TYR A 69 8.82 15.65 -4.78
N PRO A 70 9.30 15.83 -6.03
CA PRO A 70 8.52 16.55 -7.05
C PRO A 70 7.19 15.86 -7.35
N PHE A 71 7.18 14.52 -7.35
CA PHE A 71 5.97 13.72 -7.50
C PHE A 71 4.99 13.95 -6.32
N MET A 72 5.51 13.94 -5.09
CA MET A 72 4.72 14.16 -3.88
C MET A 72 4.17 15.59 -3.80
N ASP A 73 4.94 16.60 -4.25
CA ASP A 73 4.50 18.00 -4.36
C ASP A 73 3.27 18.14 -5.27
N ILE A 74 3.18 17.35 -6.35
CA ILE A 74 1.99 17.32 -7.21
C ILE A 74 0.83 16.62 -6.50
N VAL A 75 1.05 15.44 -5.94
CA VAL A 75 0.00 14.67 -5.24
C VAL A 75 -0.60 15.45 -4.06
N ALA A 76 0.21 16.21 -3.34
CA ALA A 76 -0.19 17.09 -2.23
C ALA A 76 -1.30 18.06 -2.65
N LYS A 77 -1.23 18.62 -3.87
CA LYS A 77 -2.25 19.55 -4.41
C LYS A 77 -3.64 18.91 -4.45
N PHE A 78 -3.71 17.60 -4.72
CA PHE A 78 -4.96 16.85 -4.88
C PHE A 78 -5.40 16.09 -3.63
N LYS A 79 -4.49 15.91 -2.66
CA LYS A 79 -4.75 15.23 -1.38
C LYS A 79 -5.38 13.85 -1.61
N VAL A 80 -4.75 13.07 -2.47
CA VAL A 80 -5.10 11.68 -2.76
C VAL A 80 -4.08 10.75 -2.09
N PRO A 81 -4.47 9.53 -1.67
CA PRO A 81 -3.57 8.58 -1.06
C PRO A 81 -2.44 8.13 -2.01
N VAL A 82 -1.27 7.83 -1.42
CA VAL A 82 -0.14 7.21 -2.11
C VAL A 82 0.17 5.85 -1.48
N HIS A 83 0.26 4.81 -2.31
CA HIS A 83 0.62 3.45 -1.90
C HIS A 83 2.06 3.13 -2.29
N PHE A 84 2.84 2.64 -1.33
CA PHE A 84 4.22 2.23 -1.56
C PHE A 84 4.44 0.78 -1.16
N HIS A 85 5.23 0.06 -1.96
CA HIS A 85 5.64 -1.30 -1.68
C HIS A 85 6.61 -1.35 -0.49
N THR A 86 6.37 -2.23 0.48
CA THR A 86 7.36 -2.55 1.54
C THR A 86 7.37 -4.04 1.88
N GLY A 87 8.43 -4.51 2.55
CA GLY A 87 8.60 -5.92 2.88
C GLY A 87 9.29 -6.70 1.78
N PHE A 88 8.75 -7.86 1.40
CA PHE A 88 9.40 -8.73 0.41
C PHE A 88 9.34 -8.12 -0.98
N GLY A 89 10.49 -7.93 -1.60
CA GLY A 89 10.60 -7.49 -2.99
C GLY A 89 11.84 -8.05 -3.66
N LYS A 90 12.06 -7.68 -4.92
CA LYS A 90 13.15 -8.23 -5.74
C LYS A 90 14.49 -7.52 -5.50
N GLY A 91 14.46 -6.30 -4.97
CA GLY A 91 15.66 -5.50 -4.69
C GLY A 91 16.27 -5.73 -3.29
N PRO A 92 17.35 -5.00 -2.98
CA PRO A 92 17.94 -5.01 -1.65
C PRO A 92 16.94 -4.54 -0.57
N TRP A 93 16.94 -5.18 0.60
CA TRP A 93 15.95 -4.91 1.66
C TRP A 93 15.94 -3.46 2.17
N MET A 94 17.04 -2.74 2.04
CA MET A 94 17.15 -1.33 2.43
C MET A 94 16.19 -0.41 1.66
N TYR A 95 15.75 -0.78 0.46
CA TYR A 95 14.74 -0.02 -0.31
C TYR A 95 13.31 -0.34 0.13
N TYR A 96 13.12 -1.42 0.90
CA TYR A 96 11.82 -1.85 1.41
C TYR A 96 11.66 -1.53 2.90
N ASP A 97 12.63 -0.84 3.50
CA ASP A 97 12.62 -0.46 4.90
C ASP A 97 11.56 0.63 5.14
N PRO A 98 10.54 0.37 5.98
CA PRO A 98 9.53 1.36 6.31
C PRO A 98 10.09 2.64 6.93
N MET A 99 11.31 2.64 7.47
CA MET A 99 11.92 3.86 8.04
C MET A 99 12.10 4.98 7.00
N LEU A 100 12.20 4.64 5.71
CA LEU A 100 12.28 5.63 4.62
C LEU A 100 11.08 6.58 4.59
N PHE A 101 9.94 6.15 5.13
CA PHE A 101 8.70 6.90 5.14
C PHE A 101 8.65 7.99 6.22
N ASP A 102 9.54 7.96 7.22
CA ASP A 102 9.54 8.94 8.32
C ASP A 102 9.61 10.37 7.79
N THR A 103 10.55 10.62 6.86
CA THR A 103 10.73 11.95 6.25
C THR A 103 9.60 12.34 5.30
N ILE A 104 8.99 11.38 4.59
CA ILE A 104 7.88 11.65 3.67
C ILE A 104 6.60 11.97 4.47
N ALA A 105 6.32 11.21 5.53
CA ALA A 105 5.15 11.38 6.38
C ALA A 105 5.15 12.73 7.10
N ASP A 106 6.31 13.14 7.62
CA ASP A 106 6.50 14.45 8.26
C ASP A 106 6.34 15.61 7.28
N ARG A 107 6.88 15.45 6.06
CA ARG A 107 6.88 16.50 5.03
C ARG A 107 5.53 16.72 4.36
N TYR A 108 4.74 15.66 4.17
CA TYR A 108 3.45 15.71 3.46
C TYR A 108 2.29 15.21 4.35
N PRO A 109 2.00 15.88 5.48
CA PRO A 109 0.97 15.44 6.43
C PRO A 109 -0.45 15.41 5.85
N GLU A 110 -0.69 16.08 4.72
CA GLU A 110 -1.96 16.11 3.99
C GLU A 110 -2.17 14.91 3.05
N ILE A 111 -1.11 14.17 2.74
CA ILE A 111 -1.17 12.99 1.86
C ILE A 111 -1.34 11.74 2.73
N PRO A 112 -2.42 10.95 2.57
CA PRO A 112 -2.50 9.64 3.18
C PRO A 112 -1.47 8.68 2.57
N LEU A 113 -0.48 8.26 3.35
CA LEU A 113 0.55 7.31 2.96
C LEU A 113 0.13 5.90 3.37
N ILE A 114 0.02 5.00 2.40
CA ILE A 114 -0.32 3.61 2.64
C ILE A 114 0.95 2.77 2.48
N ILE A 115 1.41 2.19 3.60
CA ILE A 115 2.56 1.28 3.63
C ILE A 115 2.06 -0.11 3.22
N GLY A 116 2.41 -0.51 1.98
CA GLY A 116 2.10 -1.80 1.38
C GLY A 116 2.67 -2.95 2.20
N HIS A 117 1.88 -4.01 2.41
CA HIS A 117 2.25 -5.21 3.17
C HIS A 117 2.67 -5.00 4.62
N SER A 118 2.60 -3.77 5.15
CA SER A 118 3.04 -3.42 6.51
C SER A 118 4.46 -3.93 6.82
N GLY A 119 5.42 -3.67 5.93
CA GLY A 119 6.79 -4.15 6.08
C GLY A 119 6.94 -5.66 5.91
N GLY A 120 6.01 -6.30 5.19
CA GLY A 120 5.90 -7.76 5.13
C GLY A 120 5.53 -8.38 6.48
N MET A 121 5.08 -7.58 7.46
CA MET A 121 4.76 -7.98 8.83
C MET A 121 5.89 -8.73 9.56
N LEU A 122 7.12 -8.60 9.09
CA LEU A 122 8.30 -9.16 9.74
C LEU A 122 8.53 -8.46 11.09
N PRO A 123 9.06 -9.15 12.12
CA PRO A 123 9.20 -8.56 13.45
C PRO A 123 9.93 -7.22 13.50
N HIS A 124 10.92 -6.96 12.64
CA HIS A 124 11.60 -5.67 12.61
C HIS A 124 10.77 -4.62 11.87
N PHE A 125 10.49 -4.85 10.58
CA PHE A 125 9.78 -3.88 9.74
C PHE A 125 8.35 -3.60 10.20
N GLY A 126 7.62 -4.61 10.67
CA GLY A 126 6.27 -4.44 11.20
C GLY A 126 6.25 -3.54 12.44
N GLU A 127 7.28 -3.57 13.29
CA GLU A 127 7.41 -2.67 14.44
C GLU A 127 7.71 -1.24 14.02
N VAL A 128 8.54 -1.05 12.98
CA VAL A 128 8.77 0.28 12.37
C VAL A 128 7.47 0.82 11.78
N CYS A 129 6.70 0.01 11.05
CA CYS A 129 5.38 0.38 10.55
C CYS A 129 4.44 0.84 11.68
N PHE A 130 4.42 0.12 12.82
CA PHE A 130 3.65 0.55 13.98
C PHE A 130 4.14 1.89 14.54
N ALA A 131 5.46 2.08 14.68
CA ALA A 131 6.02 3.33 15.17
C ALA A 131 5.60 4.53 14.29
N LEU A 132 5.65 4.35 12.96
CA LEU A 132 5.22 5.37 12.00
C LEU A 132 3.71 5.63 12.07
N ALA A 133 2.89 4.58 12.09
CA ALA A 133 1.44 4.72 12.22
C ALA A 133 1.02 5.29 13.58
N VAL A 134 1.81 5.10 14.64
CA VAL A 134 1.58 5.76 15.94
C VAL A 134 1.99 7.23 15.87
N ARG A 135 3.10 7.55 15.20
CA ARG A 135 3.67 8.89 15.14
C ARG A 135 2.85 9.83 14.27
N TYR A 136 2.52 9.38 13.06
CA TYR A 136 1.94 10.19 11.99
C TYR A 136 0.48 9.83 11.72
N ASP A 137 -0.39 10.83 11.69
CA ASP A 137 -1.83 10.62 11.49
C ASP A 137 -2.19 10.25 10.04
N ASN A 138 -1.34 10.61 9.09
CA ASN A 138 -1.49 10.33 7.67
C ASN A 138 -0.88 8.99 7.23
N VAL A 139 -0.35 8.16 8.13
CA VAL A 139 0.21 6.83 7.79
C VAL A 139 -0.81 5.72 8.03
N PHE A 140 -1.04 4.89 7.03
CA PHE A 140 -1.94 3.74 7.01
C PHE A 140 -1.17 2.47 6.66
N LEU A 141 -1.63 1.33 7.18
CA LEU A 141 -0.98 0.04 7.07
C LEU A 141 -1.84 -0.90 6.23
N GLN A 142 -1.35 -1.22 5.03
CA GLN A 142 -2.02 -2.20 4.18
C GLN A 142 -1.64 -3.60 4.63
N VAL A 143 -2.66 -4.44 4.82
CA VAL A 143 -2.55 -5.80 5.35
C VAL A 143 -2.86 -6.82 4.26
N ALA A 144 -2.05 -6.83 3.21
CA ALA A 144 -1.99 -7.92 2.23
C ALA A 144 -0.64 -8.60 2.33
N ASN A 145 -0.61 -9.92 2.48
CA ASN A 145 0.61 -10.67 2.23
C ASN A 145 0.25 -12.12 1.88
N ILE A 146 0.20 -12.39 0.58
CA ILE A 146 -0.12 -13.70 0.01
C ILE A 146 0.84 -14.77 0.55
N ASP A 147 2.11 -14.44 0.72
CA ASP A 147 3.14 -15.39 1.14
C ASP A 147 3.00 -15.79 2.62
N LEU A 148 2.61 -14.86 3.49
CA LEU A 148 2.42 -15.14 4.91
C LEU A 148 1.17 -15.99 5.17
N ILE A 149 0.08 -15.74 4.46
CA ILE A 149 -1.20 -16.36 4.80
C ILE A 149 -1.26 -17.85 4.40
N MET A 150 -0.36 -18.29 3.51
CA MET A 150 -0.29 -19.66 2.99
C MET A 150 0.21 -20.71 3.99
N CYS A 151 0.85 -20.32 5.09
CA CYS A 151 1.31 -21.26 6.11
C CYS A 151 0.78 -20.90 7.52
N GLU A 152 0.65 -21.91 8.39
CA GLU A 152 0.06 -21.73 9.72
C GLU A 152 0.85 -20.74 10.59
N SER A 153 2.18 -20.78 10.53
CA SER A 153 3.06 -19.85 11.23
C SER A 153 2.83 -18.39 10.78
N GLY A 154 2.66 -18.17 9.47
CA GLY A 154 2.40 -16.85 8.92
C GLY A 154 0.99 -16.35 9.25
N ARG A 155 -0.05 -17.22 9.25
CA ARG A 155 -1.39 -16.86 9.77
C ARG A 155 -1.34 -16.47 11.24
N ARG A 156 -0.54 -17.16 12.07
CA ARG A 156 -0.36 -16.79 13.48
C ARG A 156 0.32 -15.42 13.61
N LEU A 157 1.31 -15.11 12.76
CA LEU A 157 1.97 -13.81 12.73
C LEU A 157 1.01 -12.70 12.30
N PHE A 158 0.25 -12.91 11.22
CA PHE A 158 -0.80 -12.01 10.76
C PHE A 158 -1.82 -11.72 11.87
N LYS A 159 -2.37 -12.76 12.52
CA LYS A 159 -3.29 -12.59 13.65
C LYS A 159 -2.67 -11.83 14.83
N LYS A 160 -1.37 -12.00 15.09
CA LYS A 160 -0.66 -11.22 16.13
C LYS A 160 -0.53 -9.75 15.73
N PHE A 161 -0.18 -9.48 14.49
CA PHE A 161 -0.07 -8.14 13.93
C PHE A 161 -1.40 -7.39 14.04
N ILE A 162 -2.49 -7.98 13.54
CA ILE A 162 -3.83 -7.38 13.61
C ILE A 162 -4.25 -7.12 15.07
N ARG A 163 -4.08 -8.10 15.98
CA ARG A 163 -4.40 -7.90 17.41
C ARG A 163 -3.58 -6.79 18.06
N LYS A 164 -2.34 -6.59 17.63
CA LYS A 164 -1.50 -5.49 18.14
C LYS A 164 -1.99 -4.15 17.62
N ALA A 165 -2.29 -4.05 16.33
CA ALA A 165 -2.85 -2.85 15.72
C ALA A 165 -4.12 -2.37 16.44
N LEU A 166 -5.10 -3.27 16.60
CA LEU A 166 -6.37 -2.97 17.28
C LEU A 166 -6.20 -2.47 18.72
N LYS A 167 -5.15 -2.93 19.42
CA LYS A 167 -4.87 -2.53 20.82
C LYS A 167 -4.01 -1.28 20.94
N THR A 168 -3.46 -0.78 19.82
CA THR A 168 -2.54 0.36 19.84
C THR A 168 -3.35 1.63 19.66
N PHE A 169 -3.39 2.48 20.70
CA PHE A 169 -4.29 3.64 20.84
C PHE A 169 -4.28 4.64 19.66
N ARG A 170 -3.18 4.76 18.91
CA ARG A 170 -3.06 5.66 17.74
C ARG A 170 -3.13 4.94 16.38
N VAL A 171 -3.40 3.63 16.39
CA VAL A 171 -3.48 2.80 15.17
C VAL A 171 -4.91 2.29 14.99
N GLY A 172 -5.37 1.46 15.92
CA GLY A 172 -6.71 0.88 15.87
C GLY A 172 -7.02 0.15 14.57
N ALA A 173 -8.31 -0.04 14.29
CA ALA A 173 -8.77 -0.55 12.99
C ALA A 173 -8.71 0.54 11.91
N GLU A 174 -8.75 1.81 12.32
CA GLU A 174 -8.86 3.01 11.49
C GLU A 174 -7.64 3.25 10.60
N LYS A 175 -6.47 2.70 10.98
CA LYS A 175 -5.24 2.77 10.17
C LYS A 175 -4.94 1.48 9.41
N LEU A 176 -5.81 0.48 9.44
CA LEU A 176 -5.61 -0.77 8.70
C LEU A 176 -6.41 -0.78 7.41
N ILE A 177 -5.79 -1.25 6.32
CA ILE A 177 -6.43 -1.35 5.01
C ILE A 177 -6.23 -2.77 4.48
N PHE A 178 -7.31 -3.47 4.17
CA PHE A 178 -7.21 -4.75 3.46
C PHE A 178 -6.71 -4.53 2.03
N GLY A 179 -5.81 -5.40 1.59
CA GLY A 179 -5.47 -5.58 0.19
C GLY A 179 -5.35 -7.07 -0.11
N SER A 180 -5.53 -7.45 -1.37
CA SER A 180 -5.32 -8.84 -1.80
C SER A 180 -3.92 -9.11 -2.32
N ASP A 181 -3.21 -8.07 -2.80
CA ASP A 181 -1.96 -8.20 -3.56
C ASP A 181 -2.12 -9.14 -4.77
N ILE A 182 -3.21 -8.91 -5.51
CA ILE A 182 -3.55 -9.68 -6.72
C ILE A 182 -3.82 -8.66 -7.82
N ARG A 183 -3.11 -8.79 -8.94
CA ARG A 183 -3.38 -7.99 -10.13
C ARG A 183 -4.66 -8.48 -10.81
N PRO A 184 -5.48 -7.61 -11.40
CA PRO A 184 -6.69 -8.01 -12.12
C PRO A 184 -6.42 -9.04 -13.21
N SER A 185 -5.28 -8.93 -13.91
CA SER A 185 -4.84 -9.87 -14.94
C SER A 185 -4.66 -11.29 -14.40
N GLU A 186 -4.33 -11.45 -13.11
CA GLU A 186 -4.20 -12.75 -12.45
C GLU A 186 -5.56 -13.38 -12.10
N LEU A 187 -6.66 -12.64 -12.25
CA LEU A 187 -8.04 -13.11 -12.05
C LEU A 187 -8.80 -13.31 -13.38
N VAL A 188 -8.13 -13.18 -14.51
CA VAL A 188 -8.76 -13.33 -15.83
C VAL A 188 -8.95 -14.81 -16.16
N GLY A 189 -10.22 -15.18 -16.38
CA GLY A 189 -10.63 -16.54 -16.75
C GLY A 189 -10.68 -17.52 -15.57
N ASP A 190 -11.17 -18.73 -15.84
CA ASP A 190 -11.30 -19.79 -14.84
C ASP A 190 -10.09 -20.74 -14.84
N THR A 191 -8.91 -20.17 -14.61
CA THR A 191 -7.65 -20.92 -14.60
C THR A 191 -7.31 -21.46 -13.20
N PRO A 192 -6.51 -22.53 -13.07
CA PRO A 192 -6.01 -22.98 -11.76
C PRO A 192 -5.26 -21.90 -10.98
N GLU A 193 -4.56 -20.99 -11.67
CA GLU A 193 -3.85 -19.88 -11.05
C GLU A 193 -4.82 -18.82 -10.52
N ALA A 194 -5.80 -18.40 -11.31
CA ALA A 194 -6.82 -17.45 -10.87
C ALA A 194 -7.59 -17.97 -9.65
N ARG A 195 -8.04 -19.23 -9.67
CA ARG A 195 -8.69 -19.87 -8.52
C ARG A 195 -7.79 -19.93 -7.29
N ARG A 196 -6.49 -20.20 -7.47
CA ARG A 196 -5.51 -20.19 -6.38
C ARG A 196 -5.41 -18.78 -5.78
N ARG A 197 -5.26 -17.75 -6.60
CA ARG A 197 -5.17 -16.34 -6.17
C ARG A 197 -6.43 -15.90 -5.42
N GLU A 198 -7.62 -16.18 -5.96
CA GLU A 198 -8.90 -15.93 -5.26
C GLU A 198 -8.99 -16.66 -3.92
N GLY A 199 -8.53 -17.91 -3.89
CA GLY A 199 -8.47 -18.72 -2.67
C GLY A 199 -7.60 -18.08 -1.59
N VAL A 200 -6.44 -17.53 -1.97
CA VAL A 200 -5.57 -16.83 -1.01
C VAL A 200 -6.24 -15.55 -0.48
N ALA A 201 -6.81 -14.71 -1.34
CA ALA A 201 -7.52 -13.52 -0.88
C ALA A 201 -8.67 -13.86 0.08
N SER A 202 -9.41 -14.93 -0.23
CA SER A 202 -10.49 -15.44 0.63
C SER A 202 -9.97 -15.88 1.99
N MET A 203 -8.83 -16.58 2.02
CA MET A 203 -8.18 -17.03 3.26
C MET A 203 -7.72 -15.86 4.13
N THR A 204 -7.21 -14.77 3.56
CA THR A 204 -6.87 -13.56 4.34
C THR A 204 -8.10 -12.99 5.05
N ILE A 205 -9.24 -12.94 4.36
CA ILE A 205 -10.51 -12.47 4.94
C ILE A 205 -10.99 -13.43 6.04
N GLU A 206 -10.86 -14.74 5.83
CA GLU A 206 -11.21 -15.75 6.84
C GLU A 206 -10.37 -15.60 8.10
N VAL A 207 -9.05 -15.43 7.95
CA VAL A 207 -8.14 -15.23 9.09
C VAL A 207 -8.41 -13.91 9.81
N LEU A 208 -8.80 -12.83 9.10
CA LEU A 208 -9.26 -11.59 9.72
C LEU A 208 -10.49 -11.84 10.60
N LYS A 209 -11.47 -12.63 10.14
CA LYS A 209 -12.68 -12.98 10.89
C LYS A 209 -12.40 -13.82 12.14
N GLU A 210 -11.28 -14.54 12.19
CA GLU A 210 -10.85 -15.27 13.39
C GLU A 210 -10.28 -14.35 14.49
N VAL A 211 -9.90 -13.12 14.15
CA VAL A 211 -9.41 -12.16 15.14
C VAL A 211 -10.60 -11.55 15.88
N LYS A 212 -10.56 -11.59 17.22
CA LYS A 212 -11.58 -10.97 18.07
C LYS A 212 -11.59 -9.45 17.86
N MET A 213 -12.57 -8.98 17.09
CA MET A 213 -12.88 -7.57 16.82
C MET A 213 -14.40 -7.42 16.62
N SER A 214 -14.89 -6.20 16.71
CA SER A 214 -16.26 -5.85 16.35
C SER A 214 -16.48 -5.93 14.84
N GLU A 215 -17.74 -6.04 14.42
CA GLU A 215 -18.11 -5.97 13.01
C GLU A 215 -17.71 -4.63 12.38
N GLN A 216 -17.82 -3.53 13.13
CA GLN A 216 -17.42 -2.20 12.68
C GLN A 216 -15.91 -2.14 12.38
N GLU A 217 -15.07 -2.67 13.27
CA GLU A 217 -13.62 -2.74 13.04
C GLU A 217 -13.29 -3.59 11.80
N LEU A 218 -13.99 -4.71 11.61
CA LEU A 218 -13.79 -5.55 10.43
C LEU A 218 -14.16 -4.81 9.14
N LEU A 219 -15.27 -4.06 9.12
CA LEU A 219 -15.71 -3.28 7.95
C LEU A 219 -14.76 -2.12 7.63
N LEU A 220 -14.22 -1.45 8.65
CA LEU A 220 -13.15 -0.45 8.50
C LEU A 220 -11.97 -1.02 7.74
N ILE A 221 -11.46 -2.18 8.20
CA ILE A 221 -10.32 -2.86 7.59
C ILE A 221 -10.65 -3.31 6.16
N LEU A 222 -11.81 -3.96 5.95
CA LEU A 222 -12.16 -4.57 4.66
C LEU A 222 -12.49 -3.56 3.56
N GLY A 223 -12.72 -2.29 3.88
CA GLY A 223 -12.86 -1.28 2.83
C GLY A 223 -13.23 0.12 3.26
N ASP A 224 -13.88 0.33 4.41
CA ASP A 224 -14.42 1.67 4.72
C ASP A 224 -13.32 2.71 4.97
N ASN A 225 -12.17 2.30 5.53
CA ASN A 225 -11.00 3.18 5.62
C ASN A 225 -10.56 3.65 4.23
N LEU A 226 -10.40 2.72 3.28
CA LEU A 226 -9.92 3.11 1.96
C LEU A 226 -10.96 3.93 1.20
N LYS A 227 -12.25 3.59 1.26
CA LYS A 227 -13.30 4.40 0.65
C LYS A 227 -13.23 5.85 1.12
N LYS A 228 -13.04 6.05 2.42
CA LYS A 228 -12.83 7.38 3.02
C LYS A 228 -11.63 8.10 2.42
N LEU A 229 -10.49 7.40 2.24
CA LEU A 229 -9.28 7.99 1.63
C LEU A 229 -9.47 8.32 0.15
N LEU A 230 -10.17 7.45 -0.60
CA LEU A 230 -10.46 7.62 -2.04
C LEU A 230 -11.63 8.57 -2.32
N LYS A 231 -12.40 8.94 -1.28
CA LYS A 231 -13.59 9.81 -1.37
C LYS A 231 -14.68 9.19 -2.26
N ILE A 232 -14.99 7.91 -2.04
CA ILE A 232 -16.01 7.11 -2.78
C ILE A 232 -17.04 6.47 -1.86
#